data_AF-A0A7Z7P5G3-F1
#
_entry.id   AF-A0A7Z7P5G3-F1
#
_cell.length_a   1.000
_cell.length_b   1.000
_cell.length_c   1.000
_cell.angle_alpha   90.00
_cell.angle_beta   90.00
_cell.angle_gamma   90.00
#
_symmetry.space_group_name_H-M   'P 1'
#
loop_
_entity.id
_entity.type
_entity.pdbx_description
1 polymer ?
#
loop_
_entity_poly.entity_id
_entity_poly.type
_entity_poly.pdbx_seq_one_letter_code
_entity_poly.pdbx_strand_id
1 'polypeptide(L)'
;MNPRLWAYNYKKQVKSNQSLFKLRGLSNKYKYFLIQTKSPKGYLQSNKPFYFTVNKDSVSKAQFGNYNINGYIMDMQYNKQEYNALANTPKGQKTKKTFKPMTLVILFAVALFIFYITAIRFVFKRM
;
A
#
# COMPACT_ATOMS: atom_id res chain seq x y z
N MET A 1 -12.22 0.23 19.04
CA MET A 1 -11.34 -0.91 19.39
C MET A 1 -11.85 -2.14 18.68
N ASN A 2 -11.00 -2.93 18.02
CA ASN A 2 -11.45 -4.14 17.31
C ASN A 2 -10.78 -5.41 17.91
N PRO A 3 -11.36 -6.00 18.95
CA PRO A 3 -10.82 -7.20 19.60
C PRO A 3 -11.01 -8.47 18.76
N ARG A 4 -11.70 -8.40 17.62
CA ARG A 4 -12.00 -9.55 16.75
C ARG A 4 -10.85 -9.94 15.82
N LEU A 5 -9.70 -9.28 15.94
CA LEU A 5 -8.52 -9.54 15.11
C LEU A 5 -7.58 -10.51 15.84
N TRP A 6 -7.25 -11.62 15.18
CA TRP A 6 -6.32 -12.63 15.70
C TRP A 6 -4.93 -12.08 16.06
N ALA A 7 -4.54 -10.93 15.46
CA ALA A 7 -3.31 -10.19 15.77
C ALA A 7 -3.56 -8.91 16.61
N TYR A 8 -4.53 -8.94 17.53
CA TYR A 8 -4.85 -7.81 18.39
C TYR A 8 -3.63 -7.38 19.23
N ASN A 9 -3.22 -6.12 19.07
CA ASN A 9 -2.19 -5.49 19.88
C ASN A 9 -2.62 -4.07 20.24
N TYR A 10 -3.04 -3.90 21.50
CA TYR A 10 -3.58 -2.64 22.01
C TYR A 10 -2.65 -1.44 21.78
N LYS A 11 -1.39 -1.54 22.24
CA LYS A 11 -0.41 -0.44 22.15
C LYS A 11 -0.17 -0.02 20.70
N LYS A 12 -0.09 -1.01 19.79
CA LYS A 12 0.12 -0.76 18.35
C LYS A 12 -1.11 -0.09 17.73
N GLN A 13 -2.32 -0.55 18.04
CA GLN A 13 -3.56 0.04 17.51
C GLN A 13 -3.77 1.48 18.00
N VAL A 14 -3.57 1.76 19.30
CA VAL A 14 -3.68 3.14 19.83
C VAL A 14 -2.72 4.08 19.08
N LYS A 15 -1.45 3.68 18.93
CA LYS A 15 -0.45 4.45 18.20
C LYS A 15 -0.82 4.66 16.73
N SER A 16 -1.35 3.64 16.05
CA SER A 16 -1.83 3.78 14.68
C SER A 16 -2.99 4.78 14.58
N ASN A 17 -3.97 4.73 15.47
CA ASN A 17 -5.13 5.64 15.43
C ASN A 17 -4.73 7.10 15.70
N GLN A 18 -3.74 7.36 16.56
CA GLN A 18 -3.21 8.71 16.80
C GLN A 18 -2.57 9.34 15.55
N SER A 19 -2.08 8.52 14.61
CA SER A 19 -1.47 9.01 13.37
C SER A 19 -2.47 9.32 12.25
N LEU A 20 -3.75 9.01 12.45
CA LEU A 20 -4.79 9.19 11.45
C LEU A 20 -5.34 10.61 11.48
N PHE A 21 -5.58 11.16 10.30
CA PHE A 21 -6.38 12.36 10.12
C PHE A 21 -7.38 12.14 8.99
N LYS A 22 -8.51 12.86 9.04
CA LYS A 22 -9.57 12.78 8.04
C LYS A 22 -9.82 14.17 7.48
N LEU A 23 -9.92 14.26 6.16
CA LEU A 23 -10.31 15.48 5.46
C LEU A 23 -11.77 15.34 5.03
N ARG A 24 -12.60 16.32 5.37
CA ARG A 24 -14.04 16.37 5.08
C ARG A 24 -14.39 17.74 4.50
N GLY A 25 -15.52 17.85 3.80
CA GLY A 25 -16.01 19.11 3.25
C GLY A 25 -15.26 19.63 2.02
N LEU A 26 -14.48 18.77 1.35
CA LEU A 26 -13.79 19.13 0.12
C LEU A 26 -14.75 19.02 -1.08
N SER A 27 -14.66 19.99 -2.00
CA SER A 27 -15.47 20.03 -3.22
C SER A 27 -14.86 19.14 -4.30
N ASN A 28 -15.69 18.41 -5.04
CA ASN A 28 -15.26 17.57 -6.17
C ASN A 28 -14.86 18.37 -7.42
N LYS A 29 -14.98 19.71 -7.40
CA LYS A 29 -14.60 20.59 -8.51
C LYS A 29 -13.11 20.94 -8.55
N TYR A 30 -12.36 20.63 -7.48
CA TYR A 30 -10.96 21.03 -7.36
C TYR A 30 -10.01 19.85 -7.22
N LYS A 31 -8.76 20.10 -7.58
CA LYS A 31 -7.63 19.21 -7.32
C LYS A 31 -6.87 19.72 -6.11
N TYR A 32 -6.58 18.82 -5.18
CA TYR A 32 -5.90 19.13 -3.93
C TYR A 32 -4.52 18.49 -3.89
N PHE A 33 -3.70 18.94 -2.95
CA PHE A 33 -2.43 18.30 -2.63
C PHE A 33 -2.15 18.32 -1.14
N LEU A 34 -1.37 17.35 -0.70
CA LEU A 34 -0.76 17.30 0.63
C LEU A 34 0.75 17.46 0.48
N ILE A 35 1.34 18.34 1.28
CA ILE A 35 2.78 18.47 1.41
C ILE A 35 3.18 18.25 2.86
N GLN A 36 4.23 17.45 3.07
CA GLN A 36 4.76 17.22 4.41
C GLN A 36 5.61 18.42 4.82
N THR A 37 5.09 19.23 5.75
CA THR A 37 5.81 20.41 6.27
C THR A 37 6.85 20.05 7.32
N LYS A 38 6.68 18.91 8.01
CA LYS A 38 7.60 18.41 9.03
C LYS A 38 7.58 16.89 9.13
N SER A 39 8.73 16.30 9.44
CA SER A 39 8.86 14.88 9.78
C SER A 39 9.17 14.65 11.26
N PRO A 40 8.74 13.53 11.84
CA PRO A 40 9.22 13.09 13.15
C PRO A 40 10.75 12.89 13.15
N LYS A 41 11.37 13.04 14.32
CA LYS A 41 12.81 12.78 14.48
C LYS A 41 13.15 11.36 14.03
N GLY A 42 14.20 11.22 13.21
CA GLY A 42 14.65 9.94 12.67
C GLY A 42 13.92 9.47 11.40
N TYR A 43 12.98 10.25 10.86
CA TYR A 43 12.30 9.96 9.58
C TYR A 43 12.77 10.91 8.48
N LEU A 44 12.67 10.45 7.23
CA LEU A 44 12.91 11.27 6.04
C LEU A 44 11.76 12.27 5.87
N GLN A 45 12.09 13.48 5.41
CA GLN A 45 11.09 14.46 5.00
C GLN A 45 10.92 14.39 3.50
N SER A 46 9.69 14.13 3.06
CA SER A 46 9.34 14.15 1.65
C SER A 46 8.78 15.52 1.28
N ASN A 47 9.53 16.28 0.48
CA ASN A 47 9.06 17.55 -0.07
C ASN A 47 8.19 17.35 -1.34
N LYS A 48 7.88 16.10 -1.71
CA LYS A 48 7.06 15.79 -2.88
C LYS A 48 5.57 15.93 -2.52
N PRO A 49 4.81 16.77 -3.22
CA PRO A 49 3.37 16.88 -3.00
C PRO A 49 2.65 15.60 -3.43
N PHE A 50 1.69 15.17 -2.60
CA PHE A 50 0.75 14.11 -2.91
C PHE A 50 -0.55 14.72 -3.44
N TYR A 51 -0.81 14.58 -4.73
CA TYR A 51 -2.00 15.12 -5.37
C TYR A 51 -3.19 14.16 -5.30
N PHE A 52 -4.40 14.69 -5.10
CA PHE A 52 -5.63 13.91 -5.10
C PHE A 52 -6.84 14.75 -5.54
N THR A 53 -7.91 14.07 -5.95
CA THR A 53 -9.24 14.64 -6.19
C THR A 53 -10.25 13.93 -5.28
N VAL A 54 -11.42 14.54 -5.09
CA VAL A 54 -12.49 13.98 -4.26
C VAL A 54 -13.75 13.73 -5.07
N ASN A 55 -14.49 12.68 -4.72
CA ASN A 55 -15.79 12.32 -5.27
C ASN A 55 -16.66 11.67 -4.17
N LYS A 56 -17.88 11.27 -4.53
CA LYS A 56 -18.85 10.68 -3.59
C LYS A 56 -18.35 9.41 -2.88
N ASP A 57 -17.45 8.66 -3.52
CA ASP A 57 -16.95 7.37 -3.02
C ASP A 57 -15.57 7.49 -2.35
N SER A 58 -14.97 8.69 -2.28
CA SER A 58 -13.60 8.88 -1.79
C SER A 58 -13.38 8.40 -0.35
N VAL A 59 -14.44 8.35 0.45
CA VAL A 59 -14.39 7.83 1.83
C VAL A 59 -14.22 6.32 1.85
N SER A 60 -14.94 5.64 0.96
CA SER A 60 -15.00 4.18 0.88
C SER A 60 -13.88 3.54 0.05
N LYS A 61 -13.12 4.33 -0.71
CA LYS A 61 -12.11 3.81 -1.65
C LYS A 61 -10.76 4.49 -1.43
N ALA A 62 -9.84 3.81 -0.75
CA ALA A 62 -8.47 4.29 -0.68
C ALA A 62 -7.77 4.11 -2.05
N GLN A 63 -6.98 5.10 -2.45
CA GLN A 63 -6.15 5.04 -3.66
C GLN A 63 -5.00 4.04 -3.51
N PHE A 64 -4.44 3.94 -2.29
CA PHE A 64 -3.41 2.96 -1.94
C PHE A 64 -3.87 2.16 -0.72
N GLY A 65 -4.57 1.06 -0.97
CA GLY A 65 -4.96 0.12 0.07
C GLY A 65 -3.72 -0.48 0.73
N ASN A 66 -3.55 -0.24 2.04
CA ASN A 66 -2.56 -0.95 2.83
C ASN A 66 -3.27 -1.82 3.85
N TYR A 67 -3.55 -3.07 3.47
CA TYR A 67 -4.29 -4.03 4.31
C TYR A 67 -3.63 -4.25 5.68
N ASN A 68 -2.30 -4.17 5.75
CA ASN A 68 -1.58 -4.29 7.00
C ASN A 68 -1.84 -3.11 7.93
N ILE A 69 -1.91 -1.88 7.42
CA ILE A 69 -2.19 -0.68 8.24
C ILE A 69 -3.68 -0.57 8.53
N ASN A 70 -4.52 -0.74 7.50
CA ASN A 70 -5.97 -0.59 7.59
C ASN A 70 -6.58 -1.58 8.57
N GLY A 71 -6.03 -2.81 8.65
CA GLY A 71 -6.44 -3.80 9.64
C GLY A 71 -6.22 -3.40 11.10
N TYR A 72 -5.34 -2.43 11.42
CA TYR A 72 -5.14 -1.94 12.79
C TYR A 72 -5.98 -0.71 13.14
N ILE A 73 -6.73 -0.16 12.19
CA ILE A 73 -7.54 1.06 12.39
C ILE A 73 -8.87 0.69 13.03
N MET A 74 -9.18 1.32 14.17
CA MET A 74 -10.25 0.86 15.05
C MET A 74 -11.66 1.10 14.51
N ASP A 75 -11.83 2.13 13.67
CA ASP A 75 -13.11 2.54 13.09
C ASP A 75 -13.19 2.21 11.60
N MET A 76 -12.24 1.44 11.06
CA MET A 76 -12.27 1.01 9.67
C MET A 76 -13.47 0.09 9.46
N GLN A 77 -14.28 0.42 8.45
CA GLN A 77 -15.33 -0.43 7.96
C GLN A 77 -15.03 -0.73 6.49
N TYR A 78 -14.81 -2.00 6.18
CA TYR A 78 -14.50 -2.42 4.82
C TYR A 78 -15.58 -1.95 3.84
N ASN A 79 -15.18 -1.44 2.67
CA ASN A 79 -16.05 -0.83 1.65
C ASN A 79 -16.88 0.39 2.11
N LYS A 80 -16.69 0.89 3.33
CA LYS A 80 -17.40 2.07 3.86
C LYS A 80 -16.46 3.19 4.23
N GLN A 81 -15.30 2.84 4.79
CA GLN A 81 -14.25 3.78 5.17
C GLN A 81 -12.88 3.13 5.04
N GLU A 82 -12.12 3.60 4.06
CA GLU A 82 -10.77 3.13 3.78
C GLU A 82 -9.75 4.25 3.89
N TYR A 83 -8.55 3.91 4.36
CA TYR A 83 -7.49 4.87 4.61
C TYR A 83 -6.36 4.71 3.61
N ASN A 84 -5.84 5.86 3.15
CA ASN A 84 -4.61 5.93 2.37
C ASN A 84 -3.40 5.94 3.32
N ALA A 85 -2.39 5.15 2.99
CA ALA A 85 -1.10 5.23 3.67
C ALA A 85 -0.23 6.31 3.00
N LEU A 86 0.19 7.32 3.75
CA LEU A 86 1.26 8.22 3.32
C LEU A 86 2.60 7.58 3.68
N ALA A 87 3.56 7.64 2.74
CA ALA A 87 4.88 7.07 2.96
C ALA A 87 5.60 7.81 4.10
N ASN A 88 6.03 7.06 5.11
CA ASN A 88 6.88 7.58 6.19
C ASN A 88 8.06 6.62 6.38
N THR A 89 9.23 6.99 5.86
CA THR A 89 10.41 6.13 5.81
C THR A 89 11.43 6.57 6.87
N PRO A 90 11.84 5.68 7.80
CA PRO A 90 12.95 5.97 8.70
C PRO A 90 14.22 6.29 7.92
N LYS A 91 15.02 7.26 8.40
CA LYS A 91 16.32 7.58 7.80
C LYS A 91 17.21 6.33 7.76
N GLY A 92 17.81 6.06 6.62
CA GLY A 92 18.71 4.92 6.41
C GLY A 92 18.02 3.59 6.04
N GLN A 93 16.70 3.46 6.16
CA GLN A 93 16.00 2.28 5.64
C GLN A 93 15.75 2.40 4.14
N LYS A 94 16.31 1.50 3.35
CA LYS A 94 15.91 1.34 1.95
C LYS A 94 14.54 0.66 1.93
N THR A 95 13.54 1.34 1.37
CA THR A 95 12.23 0.72 1.14
C THR A 95 12.42 -0.53 0.29
N LYS A 96 12.10 -1.72 0.84
CA LYS A 96 12.07 -2.93 0.02
C LYS A 96 11.04 -2.69 -1.08
N LYS A 97 11.47 -2.65 -2.35
CA LYS A 97 10.54 -2.58 -3.48
C LYS A 97 9.60 -3.76 -3.35
N THR A 98 8.33 -3.50 -3.09
CA THR A 98 7.30 -4.53 -3.13
C THR A 98 7.18 -4.97 -4.58
N PHE A 99 7.59 -6.21 -4.88
CA PHE A 99 7.37 -6.79 -6.20
C PHE A 99 5.87 -6.86 -6.44
N LYS A 100 5.41 -6.38 -7.61
CA LYS A 100 4.01 -6.54 -7.98
C LYS A 100 3.76 -8.04 -8.16
N PRO A 101 2.69 -8.63 -7.60
CA PRO A 101 2.44 -10.07 -7.74
C PRO A 101 2.43 -10.52 -9.21
N MET A 102 1.94 -9.66 -10.10
CA MET A 102 1.96 -9.90 -11.55
C MET A 102 3.36 -10.06 -12.15
N THR A 103 4.38 -9.38 -11.61
CA THR A 103 5.77 -9.53 -12.09
C THR A 103 6.35 -10.91 -11.78
N LEU A 104 5.97 -11.52 -10.64
CA LEU A 104 6.38 -12.89 -10.31
C LEU A 104 5.71 -13.90 -11.23
N VAL A 105 4.43 -13.71 -11.54
CA VAL A 105 3.68 -14.57 -12.49
C VAL A 105 4.31 -14.53 -13.88
N ILE A 106 4.66 -13.34 -14.39
CA ILE A 106 5.31 -13.19 -15.70
C ILE A 106 6.68 -13.88 -15.71
N LEU A 107 7.52 -13.67 -14.69
CA LEU A 107 8.82 -14.32 -14.59
C LEU A 107 8.70 -15.85 -14.56
N PHE A 108 7.71 -16.37 -13.84
CA PHE A 108 7.44 -17.80 -13.78
C PHE A 108 6.99 -18.36 -15.14
N ALA A 109 6.11 -17.65 -15.84
CA ALA A 109 5.66 -18.05 -17.18
C ALA A 109 6.82 -18.06 -18.20
N VAL A 110 7.70 -17.06 -18.16
CA VAL A 110 8.90 -17.00 -19.02
C VAL A 110 9.85 -18.17 -18.70
N ALA A 111 10.05 -18.49 -17.42
CA ALA A 111 10.87 -19.63 -17.01
C ALA A 111 10.31 -20.96 -17.53
N LEU A 112 8.99 -21.16 -17.45
CA LEU A 112 8.32 -22.34 -18.02
C LEU A 112 8.46 -22.41 -19.53
N PHE A 113 8.37 -21.29 -20.23
CA PHE A 113 8.53 -21.23 -21.68
C PHE A 113 9.96 -21.60 -22.13
N ILE A 114 10.97 -21.08 -21.43
CA ILE A 114 12.37 -21.45 -21.67
C ILE A 114 12.57 -22.94 -21.38
N PHE A 115 12.04 -23.44 -20.26
CA PHE A 115 12.11 -24.85 -19.91
C PHE A 115 11.49 -25.74 -21.00
N TYR A 116 10.30 -25.38 -21.49
CA TYR A 116 9.61 -26.07 -22.58
C TYR A 116 10.46 -26.13 -23.86
N ILE A 117 11.04 -25.00 -24.29
CA ILE A 117 11.93 -24.96 -25.45
C ILE A 117 13.17 -25.84 -25.24
N THR A 118 13.77 -25.80 -24.05
CA THR A 118 14.94 -26.64 -23.75
C THR A 118 14.61 -28.13 -23.71
N ALA A 119 13.44 -28.50 -23.18
CA ALA A 119 12.96 -29.88 -23.16
C ALA A 119 12.71 -30.40 -24.58
N ILE A 120 12.07 -29.60 -25.44
CA ILE A 120 11.89 -29.93 -26.86
C ILE A 120 13.25 -30.14 -27.53
N ARG A 121 14.17 -29.19 -27.40
CA ARG A 121 15.52 -29.32 -27.97
C ARG A 121 16.25 -30.56 -27.47
N PHE A 122 16.10 -30.90 -26.19
CA PHE A 122 16.71 -32.09 -25.61
C PHE A 122 16.14 -33.37 -26.22
N VAL A 123 14.83 -33.47 -26.40
CA VAL A 123 14.17 -34.63 -27.04
C VAL A 123 14.61 -34.78 -28.50
N PHE A 124 14.59 -33.70 -29.27
CA PHE A 124 15.03 -33.72 -30.68
C PHE A 124 16.52 -34.00 -30.87
N LYS A 125 17.36 -33.68 -29.89
CA LYS A 125 18.80 -34.04 -29.93
C LYS A 125 19.05 -35.51 -29.57
N ARG A 126 18.08 -36.18 -28.97
CA ARG A 126 18.18 -37.56 -28.49
C ARG A 126 17.53 -38.59 -29.43
N MET A 127 16.73 -38.12 -30.38
CA MET A 127 16.28 -38.87 -31.56
C MET A 127 17.34 -38.82 -32.65
#